data_AF-A0A9D2DTB6-F1
#
_entry.id   AF-A0A9D2DTB6-F1
#
_cell.length_a   1.000
_cell.length_b   1.000
_cell.length_c   1.000
_cell.angle_alpha   90.00
_cell.angle_beta   90.00
_cell.angle_gamma   90.00
#
_symmetry.space_group_name_H-M   'P 1'
#
loop_
_entity.id
_entity.type
_entity.pdbx_description
1 polymer ?
#
loop_
_entity_poly.entity_id
_entity_poly.type
_entity_poly.pdbx_seq_one_letter_code
_entity_poly.pdbx_strand_id
1 'polypeptide(L)'
;MRICLLAEGCYPYVAGGVSSWIQMLIQGMPEHEFVIFAIGAEQKQKGQYKYEIPSNVVKIEEHFLDEYFQANHTREKKCPHYKKTEAGICEPASGGTDRMDGAVPAFRSGQPGEGQ
;
A
#
# COMPACT_ATOMS: atom_id res chain seq x y z
N MET A 1 -20.27 18.56 14.35
CA MET A 1 -19.20 18.74 13.33
C MET A 1 -18.92 17.38 12.71
N ARG A 2 -18.56 17.31 11.43
CA ARG A 2 -18.21 16.04 10.77
C ARG A 2 -16.70 15.95 10.57
N ILE A 3 -16.10 14.84 10.98
CA ILE A 3 -14.65 14.60 11.00
C ILE A 3 -14.35 13.39 10.12
N CYS A 4 -13.36 13.51 9.23
CA CYS A 4 -12.85 12.39 8.44
C CYS A 4 -11.53 11.90 9.03
N LEU A 5 -11.43 10.61 9.34
CA LEU A 5 -10.21 9.96 9.82
C LEU A 5 -9.63 9.10 8.69
N LEU A 6 -8.41 9.41 8.30
CA LEU A 6 -7.65 8.62 7.34
C LEU A 6 -6.84 7.56 8.09
N ALA A 7 -7.13 6.29 7.83
CA ALA A 7 -6.57 5.14 8.54
C ALA A 7 -5.92 4.17 7.56
N GLU A 8 -4.60 4.26 7.41
CA GLU A 8 -3.82 3.35 6.56
C GLU A 8 -3.26 2.19 7.38
N GLY A 9 -3.47 0.96 6.91
CA GLY A 9 -2.95 -0.26 7.54
C GLY A 9 -3.43 -0.53 8.97
N CYS A 10 -4.44 0.20 9.47
CA CYS A 10 -4.87 0.15 10.86
C CYS A 10 -6.38 -0.11 11.01
N TYR A 11 -7.13 0.87 11.53
CA TYR A 11 -8.56 0.76 11.83
C TYR A 11 -9.39 0.64 10.54
N PRO A 12 -10.42 -0.22 10.46
CA PRO A 12 -10.97 -1.11 11.50
C PRO A 12 -10.43 -2.56 11.48
N TYR A 13 -9.37 -2.85 10.71
CA TYR A 13 -8.95 -4.23 10.40
C TYR A 13 -7.82 -4.79 11.27
N VAL A 14 -6.93 -3.93 11.77
CA VAL A 14 -5.75 -4.34 12.52
C VAL A 14 -5.91 -3.93 13.98
N ALA A 15 -5.76 -4.89 14.89
CA ALA A 15 -5.71 -4.59 16.31
C ALA A 15 -4.32 -4.05 16.67
N GLY A 16 -4.27 -2.93 17.38
CA GLY A 16 -3.02 -2.28 17.75
C GLY A 16 -3.27 -0.94 18.45
N GLY A 17 -2.19 -0.29 18.91
CA GLY A 17 -2.29 0.95 19.68
C GLY A 17 -3.03 2.06 18.95
N VAL A 18 -2.73 2.26 17.66
CA VAL A 18 -3.36 3.30 16.83
C VAL A 18 -4.86 3.02 16.64
N SER A 19 -5.23 1.78 16.28
CA SER A 19 -6.64 1.41 16.08
C SER A 19 -7.46 1.49 17.36
N SER A 20 -6.88 1.07 18.49
CA SER A 20 -7.54 1.20 19.80
C SER A 20 -7.69 2.65 20.22
N TRP A 21 -6.70 3.50 19.95
CA TRP A 21 -6.81 4.95 20.19
C TRP A 21 -7.89 5.58 19.30
N ILE A 22 -7.98 5.21 18.03
CA ILE A 22 -9.05 5.67 17.12
C ILE A 22 -10.43 5.26 17.67
N GLN A 23 -10.60 4.01 18.10
CA GLN A 23 -11.85 3.53 18.70
C GLN A 23 -12.23 4.37 19.92
N MET A 24 -11.28 4.60 20.84
CA MET A 24 -11.50 5.41 22.04
C MET A 24 -11.80 6.87 21.70
N LEU A 25 -11.11 7.44 20.71
CA LEU A 25 -11.30 8.81 20.23
C LEU A 25 -12.73 9.03 19.74
N ILE A 26 -13.22 8.12 18.88
CA ILE A 26 -14.57 8.19 18.32
C ILE A 26 -15.61 8.04 19.43
N GLN A 27 -15.43 7.06 20.33
CA GLN A 27 -16.34 6.84 21.46
C GLN A 27 -16.34 8.00 22.46
N GLY A 28 -15.22 8.70 22.62
CA GLY A 28 -15.07 9.85 23.52
C GLY A 28 -15.70 11.15 23.01
N MET A 29 -16.13 11.20 21.74
CA MET A 29 -16.76 12.38 21.13
C MET A 29 -18.09 12.02 20.45
N PRO A 30 -19.12 11.60 21.20
CA PRO A 30 -20.42 11.21 20.66
C PRO A 30 -21.17 12.36 19.95
N GLU A 31 -20.84 13.61 20.23
CA GLU A 31 -21.42 14.81 19.60
C GLU A 31 -20.87 15.09 18.18
N HIS A 32 -19.89 14.33 17.74
CA HIS A 32 -19.27 14.45 16.42
C HIS A 32 -19.55 13.24 15.57
N GLU A 33 -19.78 13.50 14.28
CA GLU A 33 -19.95 12.47 13.28
C GLU A 33 -18.61 12.12 12.65
N PHE A 34 -18.30 10.83 12.56
CA PHE A 34 -17.05 10.35 11.98
C PHE A 34 -17.28 9.66 10.63
N VAL A 35 -16.38 9.96 9.70
CA VAL A 35 -16.20 9.20 8.46
C VAL A 35 -14.82 8.57 8.52
N ILE A 36 -14.75 7.26 8.29
CA ILE A 36 -13.49 6.53 8.27
C ILE A 36 -13.09 6.30 6.82
N PHE A 37 -11.90 6.74 6.44
CA PHE A 37 -11.29 6.41 5.16
C PHE A 37 -10.19 5.39 5.42
N ALA A 38 -10.52 4.11 5.27
CA ALA A 38 -9.66 2.99 5.58
C ALA A 38 -8.89 2.55 4.31
N ILE A 39 -7.57 2.60 4.37
CA ILE A 39 -6.68 2.09 3.31
C ILE A 39 -6.12 0.75 3.76
N GLY A 40 -6.54 -0.32 3.07
CA GLY A 40 -6.15 -1.70 3.34
C GLY A 40 -5.23 -2.29 2.27
N ALA A 41 -4.54 -3.37 2.60
CA ALA A 41 -3.67 -4.07 1.65
C ALA A 41 -4.48 -4.97 0.70
N GLU A 42 -5.42 -5.74 1.24
CA GLU A 42 -6.12 -6.79 0.50
C GLU A 42 -7.65 -6.67 0.59
N GLN A 43 -8.34 -6.71 -0.55
CA GLN A 43 -9.81 -6.69 -0.63
C GLN A 43 -10.49 -7.77 0.19
N LYS A 44 -9.82 -8.90 0.42
CA LYS A 44 -10.34 -9.99 1.25
C LYS A 44 -10.74 -9.51 2.65
N GLN A 45 -10.13 -8.43 3.15
CA GLN A 45 -10.40 -7.88 4.48
C GLN A 45 -11.69 -7.07 4.55
N LYS A 46 -12.30 -6.73 3.41
CA LYS A 46 -13.50 -5.89 3.31
C LYS A 46 -14.64 -6.40 4.19
N GLY A 47 -15.22 -5.52 4.99
CA GLY A 47 -16.28 -5.83 5.95
C GLY A 47 -15.87 -6.72 7.14
N GLN A 48 -14.64 -7.21 7.21
CA GLN A 48 -14.14 -8.03 8.32
C GLN A 48 -13.55 -7.15 9.42
N TYR A 49 -14.40 -6.36 10.07
CA TYR A 49 -13.98 -5.43 11.10
C TYR A 49 -13.64 -6.15 12.40
N LYS A 50 -12.51 -5.77 13.02
CA LYS A 50 -12.10 -6.29 14.34
C LYS A 50 -12.70 -5.51 15.52
N TYR A 51 -13.31 -4.37 15.23
CA TYR A 51 -13.89 -3.47 16.21
C TYR A 51 -15.38 -3.32 15.94
N GLU A 52 -16.17 -3.17 17.00
CA GLU A 52 -17.55 -2.78 16.89
C GLU A 52 -17.62 -1.30 16.49
N ILE A 53 -18.31 -1.01 15.39
CA ILE A 53 -18.38 0.34 14.83
C ILE A 53 -19.32 1.19 15.70
N PRO A 54 -18.83 2.29 16.30
CA PRO A 54 -19.67 3.20 17.09
C PRO A 54 -20.78 3.84 16.25
N SER A 55 -21.91 4.17 16.87
CA SER A 55 -23.09 4.74 16.19
C SER A 55 -22.85 6.13 15.59
N ASN A 56 -21.86 6.87 16.08
CA ASN A 56 -21.45 8.16 15.55
C ASN A 56 -20.52 8.05 14.34
N VAL A 57 -20.19 6.84 13.87
CA VAL A 57 -19.54 6.61 12.57
C VAL A 57 -20.62 6.52 11.50
N VAL A 58 -20.67 7.54 10.63
CA VAL A 58 -21.69 7.67 9.59
C VAL A 58 -21.33 6.87 8.33
N LYS A 59 -20.03 6.74 8.04
CA LYS A 59 -19.55 6.07 6.83
C LYS A 59 -18.15 5.50 7.03
N ILE A 60 -17.92 4.33 6.45
CA ILE A 60 -16.58 3.74 6.28
C ILE A 60 -16.35 3.58 4.78
N GLU A 61 -15.32 4.25 4.26
CA GLU A 61 -14.81 4.11 2.92
C GLU A 61 -13.61 3.18 2.93
N GLU A 62 -13.75 2.01 2.31
CA GLU A 62 -12.73 0.97 2.26
C GLU A 62 -12.04 1.01 0.90
N HIS A 63 -10.74 1.32 0.88
CA HIS A 63 -9.91 1.38 -0.32
C HIS A 63 -8.77 0.39 -0.19
N PHE A 64 -8.67 -0.59 -1.09
CA PHE A 64 -7.66 -1.63 -1.01
C PHE A 64 -6.62 -1.50 -2.12
N LEU A 65 -5.34 -1.65 -1.76
CA LEU A 65 -4.24 -1.46 -2.70
C LEU A 65 -4.18 -2.55 -3.78
N ASP A 66 -4.49 -3.80 -3.45
CA ASP A 66 -4.53 -4.92 -4.39
C ASP A 66 -5.53 -4.72 -5.54
N GLU A 67 -6.66 -4.06 -5.30
CA GLU A 67 -7.62 -3.64 -6.33
C GLU A 67 -6.96 -2.79 -7.41
N TYR A 68 -6.16 -1.81 -6.98
CA TYR A 68 -5.45 -0.91 -7.89
C TYR A 68 -4.36 -1.64 -8.66
N PHE A 69 -3.66 -2.60 -8.04
CA PHE A 69 -2.65 -3.40 -8.74
C PHE A 69 -3.28 -4.30 -9.82
N GLN A 70 -4.43 -4.91 -9.54
CA GLN A 70 -5.16 -5.72 -10.52
C GLN A 70 -5.67 -4.87 -11.69
N ALA A 71 -6.22 -3.67 -11.41
CA ALA A 71 -6.69 -2.75 -12.44
C ALA A 71 -5.57 -2.20 -13.34
N ASN A 72 -4.34 -2.08 -12.81
CA ASN A 72 -3.20 -1.55 -13.55
C ASN A 72 -2.42 -2.61 -14.33
N HIS A 73 -2.56 -3.90 -14.02
CA HIS A 73 -1.98 -4.97 -14.82
C HIS A 73 -2.69 -5.17 -16.17
N THR A 74 -3.95 -4.76 -16.30
CA THR A 74 -4.68 -4.75 -17.58
C THR A 74 -4.28 -3.59 -18.49
N ARG A 75 -3.64 -2.55 -17.94
CA ARG A 75 -2.96 -1.52 -18.74
C ARG A 75 -1.57 -2.03 -19.09
N GLU A 76 -1.48 -2.88 -20.11
CA GLU A 76 -0.23 -3.07 -20.81
C GLU A 76 0.32 -1.70 -21.22
N LYS A 77 1.31 -1.21 -20.48
CA LYS A 77 2.14 -0.13 -20.95
C LYS A 77 2.89 -0.71 -22.14
N LYS A 78 2.39 -0.50 -23.36
CA LYS A 78 3.23 -0.53 -24.56
C LYS A 78 4.29 0.53 -24.33
N CYS A 79 5.41 0.16 -23.73
CA CYS A 79 6.60 0.99 -23.68
C CYS A 79 7.17 0.99 -25.10
N PRO A 80 7.04 2.07 -25.88
CA PRO A 80 7.50 2.06 -27.28
C PRO A 80 9.03 1.93 -27.39
N HIS A 81 9.75 2.12 -26.27
CA HIS A 81 11.22 2.21 -26.24
C HIS A 81 11.92 0.95 -25.73
N TYR A 82 11.16 -0.06 -25.33
CA TYR A 82 11.68 -1.16 -24.55
C TYR A 82 11.11 -2.49 -25.08
N LYS A 83 11.95 -3.33 -25.72
CA LYS A 83 11.50 -4.63 -26.25
C LYS A 83 11.67 -5.71 -25.20
N LYS A 84 10.57 -6.31 -24.75
CA LYS A 84 10.61 -7.46 -23.84
C LYS A 84 11.20 -8.67 -24.58
N THR A 85 12.32 -9.21 -24.09
CA THR A 85 12.86 -10.48 -24.58
C THR A 85 12.14 -11.65 -23.91
N GLU A 86 12.22 -12.84 -24.49
CA GLU A 86 11.51 -14.04 -24.01
C GLU A 86 11.89 -14.45 -22.57
N ALA A 87 13.02 -13.95 -22.06
CA ALA A 87 13.49 -14.13 -20.68
C ALA A 87 12.89 -13.12 -19.67
N GLY A 88 12.01 -12.21 -20.10
CA GLY A 88 11.39 -11.21 -19.23
C GLY A 88 12.31 -10.08 -18.77
N ILE A 89 13.51 -9.98 -19.35
CA ILE A 89 14.51 -8.96 -19.00
C ILE A 89 14.24 -7.69 -19.80
N CYS A 90 14.41 -6.56 -19.12
CA CYS A 90 14.30 -5.25 -19.72
C CYS A 90 15.66 -4.60 -20.15
N GLU A 91 16.24 -4.92 -21.32
CA GLU A 91 17.22 -4.20 -22.19
C GLU A 91 16.75 -3.08 -23.21
N PRO A 92 17.32 -1.86 -23.14
CA PRO A 92 16.89 -0.72 -23.97
C PRO A 92 17.07 -0.97 -25.48
N ALA A 93 16.10 -0.54 -26.29
CA ALA A 93 16.20 -0.69 -27.74
C ALA A 93 17.20 0.32 -28.32
N SER A 94 18.41 -0.18 -28.61
CA SER A 94 19.54 0.47 -29.28
C SER A 94 20.33 1.50 -28.46
N GLY A 95 21.66 1.32 -28.49
CA GLY A 95 22.65 1.98 -27.64
C GLY A 95 22.65 3.50 -27.71
N GLY A 96 22.59 4.11 -26.53
CA GLY A 96 22.95 5.49 -26.27
C GLY A 96 23.58 5.54 -24.88
N THR A 97 24.88 5.79 -24.82
CA THR A 97 25.60 5.99 -23.57
C THR A 97 25.35 7.42 -23.08
N ASP A 98 24.22 7.67 -22.43
CA ASP A 98 24.06 8.89 -21.65
C ASP A 98 24.15 8.56 -20.16
N ARG A 99 25.27 9.01 -19.60
CA ARG A 99 25.64 8.98 -18.19
C ARG A 99 24.46 9.43 -17.31
N MET A 100 24.11 8.61 -16.33
CA MET A 100 23.90 9.10 -14.98
C MET A 100 24.51 8.13 -13.99
N ASP A 101 25.65 8.55 -13.46
CA ASP A 101 26.25 8.05 -12.24
C ASP A 101 25.23 8.03 -11.10
N GLY A 102 25.24 6.95 -10.30
CA GLY A 102 24.66 6.98 -8.96
C GLY A 102 23.48 6.05 -8.68
N ALA A 103 23.41 4.86 -9.30
CA ALA A 103 22.61 3.77 -8.74
C ALA A 103 23.42 3.07 -7.64
N VAL A 104 23.06 3.37 -6.39
CA VAL A 104 23.52 2.72 -5.15
C VAL A 104 23.48 1.19 -5.30
N PRO A 105 24.55 0.44 -4.98
CA PRO A 105 24.56 -1.00 -5.16
C PRO A 105 23.85 -1.67 -3.99
N ALA A 106 22.67 -2.25 -4.26
CA ALA A 106 21.97 -3.11 -3.32
C ALA A 106 21.71 -4.47 -3.97
N PHE A 107 22.67 -5.40 -3.84
CA PHE A 107 22.52 -6.87 -3.88
C PHE A 107 23.91 -7.48 -4.07
N ARG A 108 24.32 -8.61 -3.50
CA ARG A 108 23.87 -9.46 -2.39
C ARG A 108 24.91 -10.57 -2.31
N SER A 109 25.10 -11.12 -1.11
CA SER A 109 25.42 -12.52 -0.81
C SER A 109 26.64 -13.21 -1.46
N GLY A 110 27.56 -13.67 -0.61
CA GLY A 110 28.36 -14.87 -0.87
C GLY A 110 29.78 -14.85 -0.30
N GLN A 111 29.94 -15.24 0.97
CA GLN A 111 31.19 -15.83 1.49
C GLN A 111 31.51 -17.14 0.72
N PRO A 112 32.75 -17.70 0.67
CA PRO A 112 33.68 -17.84 1.80
C PRO A 112 35.22 -17.83 1.51
N GLY A 113 36.01 -17.61 2.57
CA GLY A 113 37.24 -18.37 2.86
C GLY A 113 38.57 -18.01 2.16
N GLU A 114 39.66 -18.37 2.87
CA GLU A 114 41.09 -18.36 2.50
C GLU A 114 41.77 -16.97 2.49
N GLY A 115 42.83 -16.66 3.23
CA GLY A 115 43.76 -17.45 4.02
C GLY A 115 45.11 -16.71 3.98
N GLN A 116 45.57 -16.23 5.13
CA GLN A 116 46.96 -16.17 5.59
C GLN A 116 47.02 -15.55 6.99
#